data_AF-D7JDC3-F1
#
_entry.id   AF-D7JDC3-F1
#
_cell.length_a   1.000
_cell.length_b   1.000
_cell.length_c   1.000
_cell.angle_alpha   90.00
_cell.angle_beta   90.00
_cell.angle_gamma   90.00
#
_symmetry.space_group_name_H-M   'P 1'
#
loop_
_entity.id
_entity.type
_entity.pdbx_description
1 polymer ?
#
loop_
_entity_poly.entity_id
_entity_poly.type
_entity_poly.pdbx_seq_one_letter_code
_entity_poly.pdbx_strand_id
1 'polypeptide(L)'
;MNLFFKRLFGILENTNKMEQRDDKLFAEFINYKRFERSDDYAEYKRLFEIVKSADFKTKRNQIQARKYKDTQEYRDLQQFEELNRNADIKFYYQTLKSPELADYLAFKQTPDYYKLSDPIALQQSPHLQKYKDFENSREYTNYVRFHNTSAIQEYERLKAKISTPEFQSKNEFWQNADRWALSDDQALERRFNEIANSPDARHFFATNPRKFKRIDNLERYIKDTFEYRSLEDSPWKAGYHYDNPHVKSVVSYMDERQANTGGKNTTVGNGMIITTRRQNCRAVAWDTSKGFVERDFEFTSDVVNGYNLAKEEYCGIRVKMRCTGNVNHAFWLTSGSKLPHINVALIKGKTIEVGVHDARGDYYYTTVTGINPSKYYIYSIYQKNGYLIWRINNIEVFRTRNIIAELRFSPCFSSFIPADKVDATEGQLDIAWVEVYK
;
A
#
# COMPACT_ATOMS: atom_id res chain seq x y z
N MET A 1 -9.57 16.19 -36.87
CA MET A 1 -9.01 16.96 -35.73
C MET A 1 -7.53 17.30 -35.96
N ASN A 2 -7.09 18.53 -35.70
CA ASN A 2 -5.67 18.89 -35.77
C ASN A 2 -5.03 18.95 -34.36
N LEU A 3 -3.93 18.23 -34.15
CA LEU A 3 -3.19 18.14 -32.88
C LEU A 3 -2.03 19.13 -32.75
N PHE A 4 -1.74 19.95 -33.77
CA PHE A 4 -0.58 20.85 -33.81
C PHE A 4 -0.54 21.80 -32.61
N PHE A 5 -1.63 22.53 -32.35
CA PHE A 5 -1.70 23.46 -31.21
C PHE A 5 -1.70 22.73 -29.87
N LYS A 6 -2.33 21.55 -29.78
CA LYS A 6 -2.26 20.73 -28.55
C LYS A 6 -0.83 20.34 -28.24
N ARG A 7 -0.02 20.00 -29.26
CA ARG A 7 1.41 19.74 -29.10
C ARG A 7 2.19 21.01 -28.75
N LEU A 8 1.93 22.12 -29.44
CA LEU A 8 2.64 23.40 -29.23
C LEU A 8 2.44 23.95 -27.82
N PHE A 9 1.23 23.86 -27.28
CA PHE A 9 0.89 24.30 -25.93
C PHE A 9 1.11 23.22 -24.84
N GLY A 10 1.76 22.10 -25.18
CA GLY A 10 2.09 21.03 -24.22
C GLY A 10 0.90 20.21 -23.70
N ILE A 11 -0.31 20.41 -24.23
CA ILE A 11 -1.52 19.63 -23.92
C ILE A 11 -1.36 18.18 -24.39
N LEU A 12 -0.78 17.98 -25.58
CA LEU A 12 -0.37 16.67 -26.07
C LEU A 12 0.99 16.33 -25.46
N GLU A 13 0.97 15.51 -24.42
CA GLU A 13 2.17 15.11 -23.69
C GLU A 13 3.13 14.31 -24.59
N ASN A 14 4.44 14.49 -24.36
CA ASN A 14 5.46 13.66 -25.00
C ASN A 14 5.32 12.20 -24.54
N THR A 15 5.41 11.25 -25.47
CA THR A 15 5.22 9.81 -25.21
C THR A 15 6.10 9.29 -24.07
N ASN A 16 7.39 9.64 -24.04
CA ASN A 16 8.31 9.19 -22.98
C ASN A 16 7.95 9.80 -21.61
N LYS A 17 7.54 11.08 -21.58
CA LYS A 17 7.07 11.73 -20.34
C LYS A 17 5.81 11.06 -19.80
N MET A 18 4.89 10.70 -20.69
CA MET A 18 3.67 10.01 -20.34
C MET A 18 3.94 8.61 -19.77
N GLU A 19 4.85 7.84 -20.37
CA GLU A 19 5.28 6.53 -19.86
C GLU A 19 5.94 6.65 -18.48
N GLN A 20 6.89 7.59 -18.31
CA GLN A 20 7.51 7.84 -17.00
C GLN A 20 6.48 8.20 -15.92
N ARG A 21 5.44 8.95 -16.29
CA ARG A 21 4.34 9.30 -15.39
C ARG A 21 3.46 8.10 -15.06
N ASP A 22 3.16 7.24 -16.03
CA ASP A 22 2.43 5.99 -15.82
C ASP A 22 3.23 5.05 -14.90
N ASP A 23 4.52 4.83 -15.18
CA ASP A 23 5.41 3.97 -14.39
C ASP A 23 5.55 4.47 -12.95
N LYS A 24 5.73 5.78 -12.77
CA LYS A 24 5.76 6.40 -11.43
C LYS A 24 4.45 6.19 -10.68
N LEU A 25 3.30 6.37 -11.35
CA LEU A 25 1.98 6.17 -10.74
C LEU A 25 1.77 4.71 -10.33
N PHE A 26 2.23 3.74 -11.15
CA PHE A 26 2.20 2.33 -10.82
C PHE A 26 3.12 1.97 -9.65
N ALA A 27 4.35 2.48 -9.61
CA ALA A 27 5.26 2.27 -8.49
C ALA A 27 4.68 2.83 -7.18
N GLU A 28 4.11 4.03 -7.21
CA GLU A 28 3.41 4.62 -6.07
C GLU A 28 2.20 3.77 -5.64
N PHE A 29 1.43 3.22 -6.58
CA PHE A 29 0.30 2.34 -6.28
C PHE A 29 0.73 1.02 -5.63
N ILE A 30 1.81 0.40 -6.13
CA ILE A 30 2.38 -0.82 -5.55
C ILE A 30 2.81 -0.54 -4.10
N ASN A 31 3.53 0.55 -3.85
CA ASN A 31 3.96 0.94 -2.50
C ASN A 31 2.76 1.19 -1.58
N TYR A 32 1.75 1.94 -2.07
CA TYR A 32 0.51 2.20 -1.35
C TYR A 32 -0.21 0.90 -0.97
N LYS A 33 -0.40 -0.03 -1.91
CA LYS A 33 -1.06 -1.32 -1.68
C LYS A 33 -0.25 -2.26 -0.80
N ARG A 34 1.08 -2.21 -0.87
CA ARG A 34 1.96 -2.97 0.00
C ARG A 34 1.78 -2.57 1.45
N PHE A 35 1.78 -1.26 1.75
CA PHE A 35 1.52 -0.79 3.11
C PHE A 35 0.08 -1.09 3.56
N GLU A 36 -0.92 -0.87 2.70
CA GLU A 36 -2.34 -1.19 2.97
C GLU A 36 -2.55 -2.65 3.42
N ARG A 37 -1.76 -3.57 2.89
CA ARG A 37 -1.82 -5.02 3.17
C ARG A 37 -0.80 -5.48 4.22
N SER A 38 -0.03 -4.57 4.80
CA SER A 38 1.04 -4.91 5.75
C SER A 38 0.51 -5.21 7.16
N ASP A 39 1.25 -6.03 7.90
CA ASP A 39 1.00 -6.27 9.32
C ASP A 39 1.15 -4.99 10.15
N ASP A 40 2.11 -4.12 9.79
CA ASP A 40 2.28 -2.81 10.41
C ASP A 40 1.02 -1.95 10.30
N TYR A 41 0.35 -1.92 9.14
CA TYR A 41 -0.91 -1.18 9.00
C TYR A 41 -2.06 -1.83 9.79
N ALA A 42 -2.10 -3.16 9.85
CA ALA A 42 -3.07 -3.88 10.68
C ALA A 42 -2.85 -3.62 12.18
N GLU A 43 -1.59 -3.53 12.63
CA GLU A 43 -1.22 -3.16 13.99
C GLU A 43 -1.52 -1.68 14.27
N TYR A 44 -1.18 -0.77 13.34
CA TYR A 44 -1.50 0.65 13.44
C TYR A 44 -2.99 0.89 13.71
N LYS A 45 -3.89 0.20 12.99
CA LYS A 45 -5.34 0.33 13.21
C LYS A 45 -5.75 -0.08 14.63
N ARG A 46 -5.24 -1.21 15.11
CA ARG A 46 -5.49 -1.69 16.48
C ARG A 46 -4.97 -0.72 17.53
N LEU A 47 -3.73 -0.26 17.38
CA LEU A 47 -3.12 0.70 18.29
C LEU A 47 -3.80 2.07 18.23
N PHE A 48 -4.30 2.49 17.06
CA PHE A 48 -5.05 3.73 16.90
C PHE A 48 -6.30 3.73 17.78
N GLU A 49 -7.08 2.64 17.77
CA GLU A 49 -8.29 2.51 18.60
C GLU A 49 -7.95 2.63 20.10
N ILE A 50 -6.85 2.02 20.52
CA ILE A 50 -6.39 2.06 21.91
C ILE A 50 -5.87 3.46 22.29
N VAL A 51 -4.84 3.95 21.59
CA VAL A 51 -4.12 5.19 21.92
C VAL A 51 -5.00 6.44 21.75
N LYS A 52 -6.00 6.41 20.85
CA LYS A 52 -6.93 7.52 20.66
C LYS A 52 -8.17 7.45 21.54
N SER A 53 -8.40 6.34 22.25
CA SER A 53 -9.53 6.19 23.18
C SER A 53 -9.53 7.25 24.29
N ALA A 54 -10.71 7.54 24.84
CA ALA A 54 -10.85 8.45 25.97
C ALA A 54 -10.17 7.88 27.23
N ASP A 55 -10.28 6.57 27.45
CA ASP A 55 -9.71 5.88 28.60
C ASP A 55 -8.18 5.97 28.62
N PHE A 56 -7.53 5.73 27.49
CA PHE A 56 -6.07 5.84 27.38
C PHE A 56 -5.58 7.26 27.67
N LYS A 57 -6.24 8.27 27.09
CA LYS A 57 -5.92 9.70 27.34
C LYS A 57 -6.14 10.08 28.80
N THR A 58 -7.22 9.60 29.40
CA THR A 58 -7.56 9.88 30.80
C THR A 58 -6.54 9.25 31.73
N LYS A 59 -6.21 7.97 31.52
CA LYS A 59 -5.18 7.25 32.30
C LYS A 59 -3.82 7.93 32.19
N ARG A 60 -3.39 8.32 30.99
CA ARG A 60 -2.17 9.10 30.77
C ARG A 60 -2.18 10.39 31.59
N ASN A 61 -3.22 11.21 31.44
CA ASN A 61 -3.32 12.49 32.15
C ASN A 61 -3.32 12.30 33.67
N GLN A 62 -4.03 11.29 34.18
CA GLN A 62 -4.06 10.98 35.61
C GLN A 62 -2.67 10.58 36.14
N ILE A 63 -1.96 9.70 35.43
CA ILE A 63 -0.61 9.26 35.83
C ILE A 63 0.38 10.44 35.81
N GLN A 64 0.34 11.27 34.78
CA GLN A 64 1.26 12.40 34.63
C GLN A 64 0.96 13.54 35.61
N ALA A 65 -0.32 13.84 35.87
CA ALA A 65 -0.72 14.95 36.74
C ALA A 65 -0.61 14.64 38.23
N ARG A 66 -0.82 13.39 38.65
CA ARG A 66 -0.80 13.01 40.07
C ARG A 66 0.62 13.10 40.64
N LYS A 67 0.83 13.94 41.65
CA LYS A 67 2.13 14.07 42.32
C LYS A 67 2.27 12.96 43.36
N TYR A 68 3.52 12.52 43.61
CA TYR A 68 3.80 11.52 44.64
C TYR A 68 3.27 11.95 46.02
N LYS A 69 3.39 13.22 46.38
CA LYS A 69 2.87 13.76 47.66
C LYS A 69 1.35 13.60 47.84
N ASP A 70 0.62 13.40 46.74
CA ASP A 70 -0.84 13.23 46.74
C ASP A 70 -1.26 11.74 46.77
N THR A 71 -0.30 10.81 46.92
CA THR A 71 -0.58 9.37 46.95
C THR A 71 -0.75 8.84 48.37
N GLN A 72 -1.42 7.69 48.48
CA GLN A 72 -1.59 7.04 49.78
C GLN A 72 -0.26 6.45 50.26
N GLU A 73 0.56 5.97 49.32
CA GLU A 73 1.89 5.43 49.57
C GLU A 73 2.80 6.48 50.24
N TYR A 74 2.79 7.73 49.75
CA TYR A 74 3.53 8.82 50.40
C TYR A 74 3.04 9.09 51.83
N ARG A 75 1.72 9.15 52.03
CA ARG A 75 1.12 9.41 53.35
C ARG A 75 1.45 8.31 54.35
N ASP A 76 1.27 7.05 53.96
CA ASP A 76 1.58 5.89 54.79
C ASP A 76 3.06 5.85 55.16
N LEU A 77 3.95 6.15 54.21
CA LEU A 77 5.40 6.19 54.44
C LEU A 77 5.78 7.34 55.38
N GLN A 78 5.25 8.55 55.18
CA GLN A 78 5.50 9.69 56.06
C GLN A 78 4.99 9.43 57.48
N GLN A 79 3.76 8.89 57.62
CA GLN A 79 3.20 8.55 58.92
C GLN A 79 4.02 7.47 59.63
N PHE A 80 4.49 6.45 58.90
CA PHE A 80 5.40 5.45 59.46
C PHE A 80 6.73 6.09 59.89
N GLU A 81 7.33 6.94 59.06
CA GLU A 81 8.57 7.64 59.39
C GLU A 81 8.44 8.51 60.65
N GLU A 82 7.32 9.21 60.80
CA GLU A 82 7.00 10.01 61.99
C GLU A 82 6.92 9.14 63.26
N LEU A 83 6.14 8.05 63.22
CA LEU A 83 6.02 7.12 64.35
C LEU A 83 7.34 6.42 64.64
N ASN A 84 8.08 6.03 63.60
CA ASN A 84 9.38 5.38 63.73
C ASN A 84 10.46 6.33 64.28
N ARG A 85 10.35 7.65 64.06
CA ARG A 85 11.26 8.65 64.63
C ARG A 85 10.89 9.04 66.07
N ASN A 86 9.66 8.79 66.51
CA ASN A 86 9.20 9.14 67.85
C ASN A 86 10.04 8.44 68.94
N ALA A 87 10.71 9.25 69.77
CA ALA A 87 11.63 8.77 70.79
C ALA A 87 10.93 7.90 71.86
N ASP A 88 9.70 8.23 72.25
CA ASP A 88 8.95 7.47 73.25
C ASP A 88 8.50 6.11 72.70
N ILE A 89 8.14 6.03 71.41
CA ILE A 89 7.82 4.75 70.75
C ILE A 89 9.08 3.87 70.63
N LYS A 90 10.22 4.45 70.26
CA LYS A 90 11.51 3.71 70.25
C LYS A 90 11.84 3.19 71.65
N PHE A 91 11.69 4.04 72.66
CA PHE A 91 11.93 3.68 74.05
C PHE A 91 10.96 2.59 74.52
N TYR A 92 9.69 2.65 74.11
CA TYR A 92 8.71 1.59 74.35
C TYR A 92 9.20 0.24 73.82
N TYR A 93 9.67 0.17 72.57
CA TYR A 93 10.19 -1.07 71.99
C TYR A 93 11.51 -1.54 72.61
N GLN A 94 12.33 -0.62 73.12
CA GLN A 94 13.52 -0.97 73.90
C GLN A 94 13.10 -1.63 75.22
N THR A 95 12.20 -1.01 75.99
CA THR A 95 11.67 -1.58 77.23
C THR A 95 10.93 -2.90 76.99
N LEU A 96 10.14 -3.00 75.91
CA LEU A 96 9.40 -4.21 75.54
C LEU A 96 10.32 -5.43 75.37
N LYS A 97 11.55 -5.21 74.92
CA LYS A 97 12.57 -6.26 74.70
C LYS A 97 13.48 -6.47 75.91
N SER A 98 13.34 -5.68 76.98
CA SER A 98 14.22 -5.76 78.15
C SER A 98 13.90 -6.98 79.02
N PRO A 99 14.92 -7.69 79.54
CA PRO A 99 14.69 -8.74 80.52
C PRO A 99 14.07 -8.20 81.80
N GLU A 100 14.36 -6.95 82.18
CA GLU A 100 13.81 -6.30 83.37
C GLU A 100 12.29 -6.18 83.30
N LEU A 101 11.73 -5.82 82.14
CA LEU A 101 10.28 -5.80 81.94
C LEU A 101 9.69 -7.21 82.00
N ALA A 102 10.33 -8.19 81.36
CA ALA A 102 9.85 -9.57 81.35
C ALA A 102 9.79 -10.15 82.77
N ASP A 103 10.86 -9.97 83.54
CA ASP A 103 10.96 -10.38 84.94
C ASP A 103 9.91 -9.70 85.81
N TYR A 104 9.70 -8.39 85.62
CA TYR A 104 8.69 -7.63 86.36
C TYR A 104 7.26 -8.08 86.02
N LEU A 105 6.95 -8.27 84.73
CA LEU A 105 5.63 -8.74 84.31
C LEU A 105 5.34 -10.16 84.81
N ALA A 106 6.35 -11.03 84.86
CA ALA A 106 6.23 -12.36 85.46
C ALA A 106 5.95 -12.26 86.97
N PHE A 107 6.70 -11.42 87.69
CA PHE A 107 6.46 -11.16 89.11
C PHE A 107 5.07 -10.59 89.39
N LYS A 108 4.57 -9.68 88.54
CA LYS A 108 3.24 -9.07 88.66
C LYS A 108 2.09 -10.09 88.61
N GLN A 109 2.32 -11.27 88.01
CA GLN A 109 1.35 -12.38 87.96
C GLN A 109 1.39 -13.28 89.21
N THR A 110 2.36 -13.10 90.11
CA THR A 110 2.49 -13.90 91.32
C THR A 110 1.58 -13.38 92.43
N PRO A 111 1.19 -14.23 93.41
CA PRO A 111 0.47 -13.76 94.60
C PRO A 111 1.25 -12.72 95.40
N ASP A 112 2.57 -12.63 95.22
CA ASP A 112 3.42 -11.74 96.00
C ASP A 112 3.42 -10.28 95.51
N TYR A 113 2.73 -9.96 94.41
CA TYR A 113 2.70 -8.60 93.86
C TYR A 113 2.15 -7.56 94.85
N TYR A 114 1.15 -7.92 95.69
CA TYR A 114 0.61 -6.99 96.69
C TYR A 114 1.67 -6.50 97.68
N LYS A 115 2.78 -7.23 97.86
CA LYS A 115 3.88 -6.85 98.75
C LYS A 115 4.61 -5.59 98.29
N LEU A 116 4.45 -5.15 97.03
CA LEU A 116 4.97 -3.86 96.56
C LEU A 116 4.21 -2.64 97.10
N SER A 117 3.09 -2.87 97.79
CA SER A 117 2.32 -1.84 98.50
C SER A 117 2.57 -1.85 100.01
N ASP A 118 3.37 -2.79 100.53
CA ASP A 118 3.70 -2.93 101.95
C ASP A 118 5.10 -2.35 102.24
N PRO A 119 5.21 -1.20 102.94
CA PRO A 119 6.50 -0.60 103.27
C PRO A 119 7.43 -1.50 104.08
N ILE A 120 6.87 -2.38 104.93
CA ILE A 120 7.66 -3.29 105.77
C ILE A 120 8.25 -4.41 104.91
N ALA A 121 7.46 -4.97 103.99
CA ALA A 121 7.92 -6.00 103.06
C ALA A 121 9.01 -5.47 102.09
N LEU A 122 8.89 -4.22 101.65
CA LEU A 122 9.89 -3.55 100.82
C LEU A 122 11.22 -3.36 101.55
N GLN A 123 11.19 -2.93 102.82
CA GLN A 123 12.40 -2.72 103.64
C GLN A 123 13.15 -4.03 103.90
N GLN A 124 12.45 -5.17 103.93
CA GLN A 124 13.03 -6.48 104.23
C GLN A 124 13.54 -7.26 103.00
N SER A 125 13.22 -6.81 101.78
CA SER A 125 13.60 -7.51 100.55
C SER A 125 14.18 -6.56 99.49
N PRO A 126 15.51 -6.58 99.27
CA PRO A 126 16.15 -5.84 98.18
C PRO A 126 15.56 -6.18 96.80
N HIS A 127 15.04 -7.40 96.64
CA HIS A 127 14.40 -7.85 95.41
C HIS A 127 13.03 -7.19 95.18
N LEU A 128 12.22 -7.04 96.23
CA LEU A 128 10.95 -6.30 96.15
C LEU A 128 11.20 -4.81 95.92
N GLN A 129 12.25 -4.24 96.52
CA GLN A 129 12.65 -2.85 96.25
C GLN A 129 13.02 -2.64 94.77
N LYS A 130 13.80 -3.55 94.16
CA LYS A 130 14.14 -3.49 92.73
C LYS A 130 12.90 -3.48 91.82
N TYR A 131 11.88 -4.29 92.14
CA TYR A 131 10.62 -4.26 91.38
C TYR A 131 9.81 -2.99 91.61
N LYS A 132 9.84 -2.43 92.83
CA LYS A 132 9.20 -1.15 93.11
C LYS A 132 9.87 0.01 92.38
N ASP A 133 11.20 0.02 92.34
CA ASP A 133 11.98 1.01 91.61
C ASP A 133 11.70 0.91 90.10
N PHE A 134 11.58 -0.30 89.55
CA PHE A 134 11.19 -0.51 88.17
C PHE A 134 9.73 -0.11 87.89
N GLU A 135 8.78 -0.40 88.79
CA GLU A 135 7.37 0.06 88.66
C GLU A 135 7.27 1.59 88.59
N ASN A 136 8.13 2.31 89.31
CA ASN A 136 8.18 3.77 89.30
C ASN A 136 9.10 4.35 88.21
N SER A 137 9.78 3.50 87.45
CA SER A 137 10.75 3.93 86.44
C SER A 137 10.10 4.61 85.25
N ARG A 138 10.91 5.40 84.53
CA ARG A 138 10.46 6.01 83.26
C ARG A 138 10.18 4.95 82.20
N GLU A 139 10.93 3.85 82.24
CA GLU A 139 10.84 2.68 81.37
C GLU A 139 9.45 2.06 81.46
N TYR A 140 9.01 1.68 82.68
CA TYR A 140 7.71 1.03 82.88
C TYR A 140 6.55 2.01 82.68
N THR A 141 6.70 3.27 83.10
CA THR A 141 5.69 4.32 82.84
C THR A 141 5.46 4.51 81.34
N ASN A 142 6.54 4.54 80.54
CA ASN A 142 6.44 4.62 79.09
C ASN A 142 5.88 3.33 78.48
N TYR A 143 6.25 2.16 79.01
CA TYR A 143 5.65 0.88 78.62
C TYR A 143 4.14 0.91 78.77
N VAL A 144 3.62 1.22 79.96
CA VAL A 144 2.18 1.28 80.23
C VAL A 144 1.49 2.33 79.34
N ARG A 145 2.14 3.48 79.10
CA ARG A 145 1.59 4.55 78.26
C ARG A 145 1.34 4.11 76.82
N PHE A 146 2.17 3.22 76.25
CA PHE A 146 2.11 2.83 74.85
C PHE A 146 1.60 1.40 74.61
N HIS A 147 1.70 0.52 75.61
CA HIS A 147 1.27 -0.87 75.48
C HIS A 147 -0.23 -0.95 75.15
N ASN A 148 -0.56 -1.66 74.07
CA ASN A 148 -1.92 -1.79 73.53
C ASN A 148 -2.60 -0.48 73.10
N THR A 149 -1.84 0.58 72.84
CA THR A 149 -2.38 1.83 72.27
C THR A 149 -2.60 1.74 70.76
N SER A 150 -3.51 2.57 70.25
CA SER A 150 -3.73 2.75 68.82
C SER A 150 -2.47 3.20 68.08
N ALA A 151 -1.58 3.95 68.73
CA ALA A 151 -0.31 4.39 68.14
C ALA A 151 0.63 3.21 67.82
N ILE A 152 0.74 2.23 68.73
CA ILE A 152 1.55 1.02 68.51
C ILE A 152 0.88 0.10 67.50
N GLN A 153 -0.45 -0.06 67.56
CA GLN A 153 -1.20 -0.83 66.57
C GLN A 153 -1.01 -0.26 65.16
N GLU A 154 -1.07 1.06 65.02
CA GLU A 154 -0.87 1.75 63.75
C GLU A 154 0.57 1.65 63.25
N TYR A 155 1.55 1.77 64.15
CA TYR A 155 2.97 1.56 63.80
C TYR A 155 3.20 0.15 63.25
N GLU A 156 2.71 -0.91 63.92
CA GLU A 156 2.90 -2.29 63.44
C GLU A 156 2.12 -2.54 62.14
N ARG A 157 0.91 -1.99 62.01
CA ARG A 157 0.12 -2.07 60.77
C ARG A 157 0.86 -1.43 59.59
N LEU A 158 1.38 -0.21 59.77
CA LEU A 158 2.14 0.50 58.75
C LEU A 158 3.45 -0.22 58.44
N LYS A 159 4.20 -0.65 59.45
CA LYS A 159 5.43 -1.43 59.30
C LYS A 159 5.22 -2.68 58.44
N ALA A 160 4.17 -3.44 58.73
CA ALA A 160 3.79 -4.61 57.96
C ALA A 160 3.37 -4.23 56.53
N LYS A 161 2.56 -3.18 56.37
CA LYS A 161 2.08 -2.70 55.06
C LYS A 161 3.24 -2.25 54.16
N ILE A 162 4.17 -1.45 54.67
CA ILE A 162 5.27 -0.91 53.84
C ILE A 162 6.33 -1.96 53.51
N SER A 163 6.37 -3.06 54.28
CA SER A 163 7.27 -4.18 54.00
C SER A 163 6.77 -5.10 52.86
N THR A 164 5.55 -4.93 52.38
CA THR A 164 5.04 -5.80 51.31
C THR A 164 5.66 -5.41 49.96
N PRO A 165 5.99 -6.40 49.09
CA PRO A 165 6.46 -6.13 47.74
C PRO A 165 5.51 -5.24 46.93
N GLU A 166 4.20 -5.40 47.13
CA GLU A 166 3.18 -4.61 46.43
C GLU A 166 3.24 -3.13 46.82
N PHE A 167 3.47 -2.82 48.09
CA PHE A 167 3.62 -1.44 48.54
C PHE A 167 4.90 -0.83 47.97
N GLN A 168 6.03 -1.55 48.08
CA GLN A 168 7.32 -1.10 47.58
C GLN A 168 7.25 -0.76 46.09
N SER A 169 6.69 -1.66 45.27
CA SER A 169 6.53 -1.43 43.83
C SER A 169 5.65 -0.21 43.51
N LYS A 170 4.50 -0.05 44.19
CA LYS A 170 3.63 1.13 43.99
C LYS A 170 4.31 2.41 44.42
N ASN A 171 5.03 2.38 45.54
CA ASN A 171 5.74 3.53 46.07
C ASN A 171 6.86 3.97 45.13
N GLU A 172 7.67 3.03 44.64
CA GLU A 172 8.70 3.28 43.62
C GLU A 172 8.11 3.84 42.32
N PHE A 173 7.00 3.27 41.85
CA PHE A 173 6.29 3.77 40.66
C PHE A 173 5.89 5.23 40.81
N TRP A 174 5.30 5.62 41.94
CA TRP A 174 4.87 7.01 42.15
C TRP A 174 6.03 7.97 42.42
N GLN A 175 7.12 7.50 43.03
CA GLN A 175 8.35 8.28 43.23
C GLN A 175 9.02 8.63 41.90
N ASN A 176 8.92 7.77 40.89
CA ASN A 176 9.54 8.00 39.60
C ASN A 176 8.81 9.12 38.81
N ALA A 177 9.52 10.20 38.50
CA ALA A 177 9.00 11.31 37.70
C ALA A 177 8.66 10.88 36.26
N ASP A 178 9.41 9.92 35.70
CA ASP A 178 9.27 9.38 34.36
C ASP A 178 8.43 8.09 34.30
N ARG A 179 7.65 7.80 35.35
CA ARG A 179 6.82 6.59 35.47
C ARG A 179 5.91 6.30 34.26
N TRP A 180 5.45 7.32 33.55
CA TRP A 180 4.70 7.14 32.30
C TRP A 180 5.59 6.52 31.21
N ALA A 181 6.82 7.00 31.07
CA ALA A 181 7.76 6.52 30.06
C ALA A 181 8.11 5.03 30.20
N LEU A 182 7.94 4.47 31.40
CA LEU A 182 8.19 3.07 31.72
C LEU A 182 6.92 2.20 31.72
N SER A 183 5.75 2.77 31.43
CA SER A 183 4.48 2.03 31.44
C SER A 183 4.26 1.25 30.13
N ASP A 184 3.55 0.12 30.24
CA ASP A 184 3.13 -0.67 29.06
C ASP A 184 2.31 0.17 28.08
N ASP A 185 1.47 1.07 28.60
CA ASP A 185 0.69 2.01 27.78
C ASP A 185 1.59 2.92 26.93
N GLN A 186 2.71 3.40 27.48
CA GLN A 186 3.66 4.18 26.70
C GLN A 186 4.33 3.34 25.62
N ALA A 187 4.60 2.06 25.86
CA ALA A 187 5.13 1.18 24.82
C ALA A 187 4.15 1.06 23.63
N LEU A 188 2.84 0.99 23.91
CA LEU A 188 1.79 1.02 22.88
C LEU A 188 1.78 2.36 22.11
N GLU A 189 1.86 3.50 22.81
CA GLU A 189 1.91 4.82 22.17
C GLU A 189 3.20 5.00 21.35
N ARG A 190 4.34 4.50 21.83
CA ARG A 190 5.61 4.54 21.12
C ARG A 190 5.54 3.72 19.83
N ARG A 191 5.06 2.47 19.91
CA ARG A 191 4.89 1.61 18.74
C ARG A 191 3.91 2.20 17.73
N PHE A 192 2.80 2.77 18.20
CA PHE A 192 1.85 3.49 17.35
C PHE A 192 2.54 4.61 16.57
N ASN A 193 3.32 5.44 17.27
CA ASN A 193 4.04 6.57 16.67
C ASN A 193 5.18 6.11 15.75
N GLU A 194 5.89 5.02 16.06
CA GLU A 194 6.90 4.44 15.18
C GLU A 194 6.30 4.04 13.83
N ILE A 195 5.16 3.31 13.84
CA ILE A 195 4.48 2.92 12.61
C ILE A 195 3.98 4.16 11.88
N ALA A 196 3.27 5.07 12.57
CA ALA A 196 2.70 6.29 12.00
C ALA A 196 3.76 7.18 11.33
N ASN A 197 4.97 7.20 11.88
CA ASN A 197 6.10 7.99 11.39
C ASN A 197 7.06 7.19 10.52
N SER A 198 6.73 5.96 10.11
CA SER A 198 7.52 5.26 9.10
C SER A 198 7.41 5.99 7.75
N PRO A 199 8.43 5.92 6.87
CA PRO A 199 8.34 6.49 5.52
C PRO A 199 7.12 5.99 4.74
N ASP A 200 6.81 4.70 4.84
CA ASP A 200 5.70 4.06 4.14
C ASP A 200 4.34 4.53 4.68
N ALA A 201 4.18 4.61 6.00
CA ALA A 201 2.95 5.14 6.60
C ALA A 201 2.72 6.61 6.25
N ARG A 202 3.77 7.45 6.34
CA ARG A 202 3.68 8.86 5.94
C ARG A 202 3.27 8.99 4.47
N HIS A 203 3.88 8.19 3.60
CA HIS A 203 3.51 8.18 2.19
C HIS A 203 2.06 7.73 1.98
N PHE A 204 1.63 6.66 2.66
CA PHE A 204 0.29 6.12 2.59
C PHE A 204 -0.77 7.13 3.04
N PHE A 205 -0.62 7.71 4.24
CA PHE A 205 -1.59 8.66 4.81
C PHE A 205 -1.62 10.00 4.08
N ALA A 206 -0.51 10.43 3.46
CA ALA A 206 -0.48 11.64 2.63
C ALA A 206 -1.04 11.41 1.21
N THR A 207 -1.15 10.16 0.77
CA THR A 207 -1.58 9.83 -0.58
C THR A 207 -3.09 9.84 -0.69
N ASN A 208 -3.64 10.68 -1.58
CA ASN A 208 -5.05 10.61 -1.95
C ASN A 208 -5.29 9.39 -2.86
N PRO A 209 -6.03 8.35 -2.40
CA PRO A 209 -6.23 7.13 -3.20
C PRO A 209 -6.99 7.40 -4.50
N ARG A 210 -7.72 8.52 -4.62
CA ARG A 210 -8.40 8.89 -5.86
C ARG A 210 -7.43 9.10 -7.03
N LYS A 211 -6.16 9.43 -6.79
CA LYS A 211 -5.15 9.56 -7.86
C LYS A 211 -4.92 8.24 -8.59
N PHE A 212 -5.13 7.12 -7.90
CA PHE A 212 -5.00 5.79 -8.47
C PHE A 212 -6.22 5.36 -9.27
N LYS A 213 -7.38 6.03 -9.20
CA LYS A 213 -8.60 5.64 -9.94
C LYS A 213 -8.39 5.45 -11.45
N ARG A 214 -7.37 6.10 -12.05
CA ARG A 214 -7.04 5.92 -13.47
C ARG A 214 -6.43 4.54 -13.77
N ILE A 215 -5.79 3.92 -12.78
CA ILE A 215 -5.12 2.62 -12.88
C ILE A 215 -5.80 1.53 -12.01
N ASP A 216 -6.58 1.92 -10.99
CA ASP A 216 -7.31 1.04 -10.07
C ASP A 216 -8.42 0.25 -10.78
N ASN A 217 -8.92 0.77 -11.91
CA ASN A 217 -9.93 0.14 -12.77
C ASN A 217 -9.38 -0.36 -14.11
N LEU A 218 -8.05 -0.28 -14.30
CA LEU A 218 -7.40 -0.79 -15.50
C LEU A 218 -6.50 -1.92 -15.06
N GLU A 219 -7.07 -3.12 -14.96
CA GLU A 219 -6.25 -4.29 -14.77
C GLU A 219 -5.53 -4.53 -16.10
N ARG A 220 -4.24 -4.19 -16.15
CA ARG A 220 -3.41 -4.48 -17.31
C ARG A 220 -3.33 -5.99 -17.44
N TYR A 221 -4.19 -6.52 -18.31
CA TYR A 221 -4.34 -7.93 -18.55
C TYR A 221 -3.12 -8.48 -19.29
N ILE A 222 -2.61 -7.75 -20.29
CA ILE A 222 -1.45 -8.15 -21.09
C ILE A 222 -0.56 -6.92 -21.37
N LYS A 223 0.76 -7.11 -21.29
CA LYS A 223 1.76 -6.23 -21.89
C LYS A 223 2.72 -7.09 -22.71
N ASP A 224 2.72 -6.90 -24.03
CA ASP A 224 3.61 -7.58 -24.95
C ASP A 224 4.62 -6.59 -25.52
N THR A 225 5.91 -6.80 -25.25
CA THR A 225 7.05 -6.03 -25.78
C THR A 225 7.76 -6.75 -26.92
N PHE A 226 7.19 -7.88 -27.38
CA PHE A 226 7.68 -8.69 -28.49
C PHE A 226 9.08 -9.29 -28.27
N GLU A 227 9.40 -9.67 -27.03
CA GLU A 227 10.65 -10.34 -26.64
C GLU A 227 10.64 -11.83 -27.03
N TYR A 228 10.35 -12.11 -28.29
CA TYR A 228 10.31 -13.45 -28.88
C TYR A 228 11.50 -13.64 -29.82
N ARG A 229 11.91 -14.89 -30.03
CA ARG A 229 12.96 -15.22 -31.02
C ARG A 229 12.44 -15.10 -32.45
N SER A 230 11.17 -15.47 -32.67
CA SER A 230 10.50 -15.37 -33.96
C SER A 230 8.98 -15.22 -33.79
N LEU A 231 8.25 -14.99 -34.89
CA LEU A 231 6.79 -14.90 -34.86
C LEU A 231 6.12 -16.23 -34.50
N GLU A 232 6.73 -17.35 -34.85
CA GLU A 232 6.24 -18.70 -34.57
C GLU A 232 6.08 -18.94 -33.06
N ASP A 233 7.06 -18.46 -32.27
CA ASP A 233 7.11 -18.54 -30.81
C ASP A 233 6.17 -17.54 -30.10
N SER A 234 5.50 -16.67 -30.87
CA SER A 234 4.68 -15.58 -30.34
C SER A 234 3.17 -15.84 -30.48
N PRO A 235 2.30 -15.12 -29.73
CA PRO A 235 0.86 -15.12 -29.94
C PRO A 235 0.43 -14.43 -31.24
N TRP A 236 1.37 -13.80 -31.96
CA TRP A 236 1.13 -13.13 -33.24
C TRP A 236 1.29 -14.11 -34.39
N LYS A 237 0.52 -13.91 -35.46
CA LYS A 237 0.56 -14.72 -36.69
C LYS A 237 0.58 -13.84 -37.92
N ALA A 238 1.38 -14.22 -38.90
CA ALA A 238 1.41 -13.54 -40.19
C ALA A 238 0.12 -13.80 -40.99
N GLY A 239 -0.29 -12.79 -41.75
CA GLY A 239 -1.52 -12.78 -42.53
C GLY A 239 -2.74 -12.23 -41.78
N TYR A 240 -3.85 -12.13 -42.50
CA TYR A 240 -5.16 -11.79 -41.97
C TYR A 240 -5.72 -12.93 -41.11
N HIS A 241 -6.49 -12.59 -40.09
CA HIS A 241 -7.26 -13.57 -39.34
C HIS A 241 -8.69 -13.67 -39.88
N TYR A 242 -9.14 -14.90 -40.14
CA TYR A 242 -10.50 -15.24 -40.53
C TYR A 242 -11.00 -16.40 -39.69
N ASP A 243 -12.28 -16.39 -39.31
CA ASP A 243 -12.90 -17.50 -38.58
C ASP A 243 -13.01 -18.77 -39.45
N ASN A 244 -13.13 -18.60 -40.76
CA ASN A 244 -13.15 -19.69 -41.71
C ASN A 244 -11.70 -20.14 -42.03
N PRO A 245 -11.28 -21.35 -41.58
CA PRO A 245 -9.89 -21.82 -41.75
C PRO A 245 -9.51 -22.14 -43.20
N HIS A 246 -10.48 -22.20 -44.12
CA HIS A 246 -10.22 -22.45 -45.54
C HIS A 246 -9.88 -21.18 -46.33
N VAL A 247 -10.03 -20.00 -45.72
CA VAL A 247 -9.68 -18.73 -46.36
C VAL A 247 -8.18 -18.51 -46.24
N LYS A 248 -7.51 -18.22 -47.36
CA LYS A 248 -6.08 -17.90 -47.35
C LYS A 248 -5.84 -16.62 -46.53
N SER A 249 -4.99 -16.72 -45.51
CA SER A 249 -4.63 -15.60 -44.62
C SER A 249 -3.49 -14.74 -45.16
N VAL A 250 -2.54 -15.33 -45.89
CA VAL A 250 -1.39 -14.61 -46.48
C VAL A 250 -1.71 -14.28 -47.93
N VAL A 251 -2.31 -13.11 -48.14
CA VAL A 251 -2.69 -12.58 -49.45
C VAL A 251 -2.53 -11.07 -49.45
N SER A 252 -2.37 -10.47 -50.63
CA SER A 252 -2.54 -9.02 -50.83
C SER A 252 -3.87 -8.74 -51.53
N TYR A 253 -4.33 -7.50 -51.56
CA TYR A 253 -5.48 -7.12 -52.39
C TYR A 253 -5.05 -6.75 -53.82
N MET A 254 -5.96 -6.92 -54.79
CA MET A 254 -5.67 -6.59 -56.19
C MET A 254 -5.35 -5.10 -56.41
N ASP A 255 -5.91 -4.23 -55.59
CA ASP A 255 -5.66 -2.79 -55.58
C ASP A 255 -4.47 -2.39 -54.68
N GLU A 256 -3.59 -3.33 -54.34
CA GLU A 256 -2.34 -3.09 -53.62
C GLU A 256 -1.11 -3.37 -54.50
N ARG A 257 0.00 -2.68 -54.21
CA ARG A 257 1.28 -2.80 -54.95
C ARG A 257 2.32 -3.70 -54.28
N GLN A 258 2.08 -4.13 -53.05
CA GLN A 258 2.97 -5.00 -52.27
C GLN A 258 2.43 -6.42 -52.13
N ALA A 259 3.30 -7.42 -52.18
CA ALA A 259 3.02 -8.79 -51.78
C ALA A 259 3.17 -8.95 -50.25
N ASN A 260 2.16 -9.47 -49.57
CA ASN A 260 2.28 -9.93 -48.19
C ASN A 260 3.02 -11.28 -48.16
N THR A 261 4.10 -11.38 -47.40
CA THR A 261 5.08 -12.48 -47.54
C THR A 261 4.99 -13.56 -46.45
N GLY A 262 4.03 -13.45 -45.55
CA GLY A 262 3.80 -14.44 -44.50
C GLY A 262 4.79 -14.34 -43.35
N GLY A 263 5.23 -13.11 -43.03
CA GLY A 263 6.10 -12.83 -41.90
C GLY A 263 7.58 -12.63 -42.27
N LYS A 264 7.97 -12.84 -43.54
CA LYS A 264 9.37 -12.66 -43.98
C LYS A 264 9.82 -11.20 -43.96
N ASN A 265 8.86 -10.27 -43.97
CA ASN A 265 9.10 -8.84 -43.84
C ASN A 265 8.88 -8.36 -42.39
N THR A 266 8.71 -9.28 -41.43
CA THR A 266 8.46 -8.97 -40.02
C THR A 266 9.58 -9.51 -39.12
N THR A 267 10.05 -8.69 -38.18
CA THR A 267 11.01 -9.10 -37.15
C THR A 267 10.49 -8.80 -35.75
N VAL A 268 10.90 -9.61 -34.77
CA VAL A 268 10.61 -9.45 -33.33
C VAL A 268 11.91 -9.54 -32.51
N GLY A 269 11.85 -9.26 -31.20
CA GLY A 269 12.98 -9.35 -30.26
C GLY A 269 13.39 -8.02 -29.60
N ASN A 270 12.80 -6.90 -30.01
CA ASN A 270 12.92 -5.59 -29.36
C ASN A 270 11.80 -4.69 -29.91
N GLY A 271 10.56 -5.07 -29.63
CA GLY A 271 9.41 -4.65 -30.44
C GLY A 271 9.22 -5.51 -31.69
N MET A 272 8.13 -5.24 -32.41
CA MET A 272 7.82 -5.83 -33.71
C MET A 272 7.99 -4.80 -34.82
N ILE A 273 8.64 -5.19 -35.91
CA ILE A 273 8.92 -4.32 -37.05
C ILE A 273 8.38 -4.97 -38.32
N ILE A 274 7.52 -4.28 -39.05
CA ILE A 274 7.09 -4.66 -40.41
C ILE A 274 7.82 -3.75 -41.40
N THR A 275 8.60 -4.34 -42.30
CA THR A 275 9.39 -3.60 -43.30
C THR A 275 8.79 -3.75 -44.69
N THR A 276 8.40 -2.66 -45.33
CA THR A 276 8.03 -2.66 -46.75
C THR A 276 9.26 -2.40 -47.61
N ARG A 277 9.58 -3.34 -48.51
CA ARG A 277 10.80 -3.30 -49.34
C ARG A 277 10.44 -3.27 -50.82
N ARG A 278 11.28 -2.66 -51.65
CA ARG A 278 11.17 -2.77 -53.10
C ARG A 278 11.83 -4.08 -53.53
N GLN A 279 11.00 -5.08 -53.82
CA GLN A 279 11.45 -6.41 -54.18
C GLN A 279 10.37 -7.08 -55.03
N ASN A 280 10.74 -7.51 -56.22
CA ASN A 280 9.82 -8.25 -57.09
C ASN A 280 9.44 -9.58 -56.45
N CYS A 281 8.15 -9.85 -56.35
CA CYS A 281 7.62 -11.05 -55.73
C CYS A 281 6.35 -11.52 -56.45
N ARG A 282 6.31 -12.79 -56.84
CA ARG A 282 5.08 -13.43 -57.32
C ARG A 282 4.31 -13.98 -56.13
N ALA A 283 3.09 -13.53 -55.93
CA ALA A 283 2.27 -13.89 -54.78
C ALA A 283 0.78 -13.91 -55.12
N VAL A 284 -0.03 -14.38 -54.16
CA VAL A 284 -1.49 -14.45 -54.28
C VAL A 284 -2.11 -13.09 -53.94
N ALA A 285 -2.99 -12.63 -54.81
CA ALA A 285 -3.85 -11.48 -54.64
C ALA A 285 -5.32 -11.90 -54.52
N TRP A 286 -6.10 -11.22 -53.69
CA TRP A 286 -7.55 -11.33 -53.66
C TRP A 286 -8.20 -10.34 -54.61
N ASP A 287 -8.89 -10.87 -55.61
CA ASP A 287 -9.73 -10.14 -56.57
C ASP A 287 -11.20 -10.33 -56.19
N THR A 288 -11.98 -9.24 -56.18
CA THR A 288 -13.39 -9.27 -55.80
C THR A 288 -14.27 -10.04 -56.79
N SER A 289 -13.83 -10.20 -58.03
CA SER A 289 -14.54 -10.91 -59.11
C SER A 289 -13.99 -12.31 -59.39
N LYS A 290 -12.67 -12.51 -59.26
CA LYS A 290 -11.98 -13.76 -59.61
C LYS A 290 -11.55 -14.60 -58.41
N GLY A 291 -11.66 -14.06 -57.19
CA GLY A 291 -11.14 -14.71 -55.99
C GLY A 291 -9.61 -14.66 -55.93
N PHE A 292 -8.96 -15.76 -55.55
CA PHE A 292 -7.51 -15.79 -55.41
C PHE A 292 -6.81 -15.97 -56.77
N VAL A 293 -5.97 -15.00 -57.14
CA VAL A 293 -5.17 -15.01 -58.38
C VAL A 293 -3.70 -14.78 -58.07
N GLU A 294 -2.79 -15.37 -58.85
CA GLU A 294 -1.36 -15.04 -58.76
C GLU A 294 -1.01 -13.84 -59.63
N ARG A 295 -0.11 -12.98 -59.15
CA ARG A 295 0.49 -11.90 -59.93
C ARG A 295 1.84 -11.49 -59.38
N ASP A 296 2.56 -10.72 -60.18
CA ASP A 296 3.80 -10.08 -59.77
C ASP A 296 3.53 -8.77 -59.04
N PHE A 297 4.29 -8.53 -57.97
CA PHE A 297 4.30 -7.31 -57.18
C PHE A 297 5.70 -6.70 -57.18
N GLU A 298 5.79 -5.37 -57.13
CA GLU A 298 7.07 -4.62 -57.11
C GLU A 298 7.62 -4.43 -55.70
N PHE A 299 6.77 -4.61 -54.70
CA PHE A 299 7.08 -4.44 -53.28
C PHE A 299 6.71 -5.69 -52.49
N THR A 300 7.37 -5.87 -51.35
CA THR A 300 7.03 -6.86 -50.34
C THR A 300 6.71 -6.19 -49.00
N SER A 301 5.80 -6.76 -48.23
CA SER A 301 5.41 -6.29 -46.90
C SER A 301 4.78 -7.44 -46.11
N ASP A 302 4.11 -7.12 -45.00
CA ASP A 302 3.32 -8.08 -44.23
C ASP A 302 2.09 -7.47 -43.56
N VAL A 303 1.18 -8.37 -43.22
CA VAL A 303 0.09 -8.21 -42.27
C VAL A 303 0.38 -9.15 -41.11
N VAL A 304 0.16 -8.70 -39.87
CA VAL A 304 0.33 -9.51 -38.66
C VAL A 304 -0.88 -9.33 -37.76
N ASN A 305 -1.48 -10.43 -37.31
CA ASN A 305 -2.64 -10.42 -36.42
C ASN A 305 -2.27 -10.98 -35.04
N GLY A 306 -2.88 -10.40 -34.01
CA GLY A 306 -2.75 -10.79 -32.61
C GLY A 306 -3.96 -11.55 -32.11
N TYR A 307 -4.61 -12.37 -32.95
CA TYR A 307 -5.82 -13.09 -32.54
C TYR A 307 -5.59 -13.99 -31.31
N ASN A 308 -4.38 -14.52 -31.10
CA ASN A 308 -4.09 -15.33 -29.92
C ASN A 308 -3.59 -14.53 -28.71
N LEU A 309 -3.53 -13.20 -28.81
CA LEU A 309 -3.01 -12.32 -27.75
C LEU A 309 -3.94 -12.33 -26.53
N ALA A 310 -5.19 -11.89 -26.70
CA ALA A 310 -6.18 -11.78 -25.64
C ALA A 310 -7.39 -12.67 -25.94
N LYS A 311 -7.59 -13.73 -25.15
CA LYS A 311 -8.70 -14.69 -25.32
C LYS A 311 -9.97 -14.29 -24.59
N GLU A 312 -9.83 -13.50 -23.54
CA GLU A 312 -10.94 -13.00 -22.74
C GLU A 312 -11.41 -11.63 -23.23
N GLU A 313 -12.61 -11.23 -22.81
CA GLU A 313 -13.16 -9.90 -23.08
C GLU A 313 -12.28 -8.81 -22.45
N TYR A 314 -12.12 -7.67 -23.12
CA TYR A 314 -11.25 -6.58 -22.71
C TYR A 314 -11.89 -5.22 -23.02
N CYS A 315 -11.56 -4.20 -22.22
CA CYS A 315 -12.12 -2.86 -22.33
C CYS A 315 -11.22 -1.86 -23.06
N GLY A 316 -9.95 -2.20 -23.36
CA GLY A 316 -9.13 -1.32 -24.19
C GLY A 316 -7.80 -1.90 -24.65
N ILE A 317 -7.25 -1.29 -25.70
CA ILE A 317 -5.93 -1.59 -26.27
C ILE A 317 -5.14 -0.29 -26.39
N ARG A 318 -3.86 -0.32 -26.00
CA ARG A 318 -2.87 0.72 -26.27
C ARG A 318 -1.72 0.13 -27.07
N VAL A 319 -1.25 0.88 -28.06
CA VAL A 319 -0.10 0.48 -28.88
C VAL A 319 0.86 1.65 -29.00
N LYS A 320 2.12 1.44 -28.61
CA LYS A 320 3.19 2.40 -28.91
C LYS A 320 3.82 2.04 -30.24
N MET A 321 3.65 2.91 -31.23
CA MET A 321 4.22 2.69 -32.55
C MET A 321 4.68 3.99 -33.22
N ARG A 322 5.53 3.85 -34.23
CA ARG A 322 5.94 4.88 -35.18
C ARG A 322 6.06 4.27 -36.57
N CYS A 323 6.07 5.10 -37.60
CA CYS A 323 6.29 4.62 -38.95
C CYS A 323 6.99 5.61 -39.87
N THR A 324 7.60 5.09 -40.93
CA THR A 324 8.36 5.85 -41.94
C THR A 324 8.11 5.33 -43.33
N GLY A 325 8.39 6.16 -44.33
CA GLY A 325 8.21 5.83 -45.74
C GLY A 325 6.92 6.40 -46.31
N ASN A 326 6.85 6.45 -47.64
CA ASN A 326 5.65 6.86 -48.35
C ASN A 326 4.76 5.64 -48.66
N VAL A 327 4.36 4.93 -47.62
CA VAL A 327 3.42 3.81 -47.66
C VAL A 327 2.30 4.06 -46.65
N ASN A 328 1.23 3.29 -46.70
CA ASN A 328 0.20 3.36 -45.68
C ASN A 328 0.51 2.34 -44.60
N HIS A 329 0.32 2.73 -43.33
CA HIS A 329 0.48 1.84 -42.19
C HIS A 329 -0.81 1.80 -41.41
N ALA A 330 -1.21 0.63 -40.92
CA ALA A 330 -2.45 0.48 -40.18
C ALA A 330 -2.23 -0.27 -38.86
N PHE A 331 -2.80 0.29 -37.80
CA PHE A 331 -3.23 -0.44 -36.62
C PHE A 331 -4.75 -0.49 -36.64
N TRP A 332 -5.30 -1.70 -36.74
CA TRP A 332 -6.73 -1.94 -36.89
C TRP A 332 -7.14 -3.15 -36.05
N LEU A 333 -8.45 -3.31 -35.84
CA LEU A 333 -8.98 -4.47 -35.12
C LEU A 333 -9.85 -5.32 -36.05
N THR A 334 -9.70 -6.64 -35.92
CA THR A 334 -10.54 -7.65 -36.60
C THR A 334 -11.33 -8.47 -35.59
N SER A 335 -12.51 -8.93 -35.98
CA SER A 335 -13.26 -9.97 -35.27
C SER A 335 -13.14 -11.36 -35.91
N GLY A 336 -12.36 -11.51 -36.99
CA GLY A 336 -12.36 -12.73 -37.83
C GLY A 336 -13.38 -12.69 -38.98
N SER A 337 -14.28 -11.71 -38.96
CA SER A 337 -15.23 -11.40 -40.03
C SER A 337 -14.84 -10.11 -40.79
N LYS A 338 -15.41 -9.91 -41.99
CA LYS A 338 -15.14 -8.71 -42.82
C LYS A 338 -15.61 -7.41 -42.16
N LEU A 339 -16.77 -7.45 -41.49
CA LEU A 339 -17.39 -6.33 -40.79
C LEU A 339 -17.91 -6.81 -39.42
N PRO A 340 -17.96 -5.93 -38.40
CA PRO A 340 -17.46 -4.55 -38.40
C PRO A 340 -15.93 -4.48 -38.43
N HIS A 341 -15.37 -3.39 -38.98
CA HIS A 341 -13.92 -3.19 -39.12
C HIS A 341 -13.49 -1.87 -38.48
N ILE A 342 -12.48 -1.92 -37.60
CA ILE A 342 -12.04 -0.74 -36.84
C ILE A 342 -10.64 -0.32 -37.26
N ASN A 343 -10.52 0.91 -37.76
CA ASN A 343 -9.25 1.59 -37.92
C ASN A 343 -8.91 2.33 -36.61
N VAL A 344 -7.97 1.81 -35.82
CA VAL A 344 -7.48 2.53 -34.63
C VAL A 344 -6.50 3.63 -35.05
N ALA A 345 -5.68 3.36 -36.05
CA ALA A 345 -4.86 4.35 -36.74
C ALA A 345 -4.48 3.85 -38.13
N LEU A 346 -5.09 4.42 -39.17
CA LEU A 346 -4.68 4.28 -40.55
C LEU A 346 -3.86 5.50 -40.96
N ILE A 347 -2.54 5.34 -41.04
CA ILE A 347 -1.58 6.40 -41.27
C ILE A 347 -1.29 6.50 -42.77
N LYS A 348 -1.62 7.65 -43.36
CA LYS A 348 -1.39 7.99 -44.76
C LYS A 348 -0.44 9.19 -44.83
N GLY A 349 0.86 8.93 -44.70
CA GLY A 349 1.87 9.99 -44.59
C GLY A 349 1.71 10.80 -43.30
N LYS A 350 1.25 12.05 -43.40
CA LYS A 350 1.05 12.96 -42.24
C LYS A 350 -0.38 12.97 -41.69
N THR A 351 -1.30 12.24 -42.34
CA THR A 351 -2.70 12.12 -41.90
C THR A 351 -2.92 10.77 -41.24
N ILE A 352 -3.79 10.74 -40.24
CA ILE A 352 -4.14 9.53 -39.50
C ILE A 352 -5.65 9.42 -39.46
N GLU A 353 -6.20 8.49 -40.21
CA GLU A 353 -7.62 8.18 -40.22
C GLU A 353 -7.94 7.23 -39.06
N VAL A 354 -8.98 7.54 -38.31
CA VAL A 354 -9.47 6.71 -37.20
C VAL A 354 -10.97 6.58 -37.35
N GLY A 355 -11.51 5.39 -37.10
CA GLY A 355 -12.94 5.17 -37.28
C GLY A 355 -13.33 3.71 -37.30
N VAL A 356 -14.60 3.47 -37.62
CA VAL A 356 -15.19 2.14 -37.66
C VAL A 356 -16.20 2.03 -38.80
N HIS A 357 -16.13 0.92 -39.54
CA HIS A 357 -17.21 0.46 -40.39
C HIS A 357 -18.18 -0.38 -39.56
N ASP A 358 -19.46 -0.04 -39.59
CA ASP A 358 -20.49 -0.84 -38.93
C ASP A 358 -20.83 -2.12 -39.71
N ALA A 359 -21.75 -2.93 -39.17
CA ALA A 359 -22.18 -4.17 -39.82
C ALA A 359 -22.92 -3.96 -41.16
N ARG A 360 -23.42 -2.75 -41.43
CA ARG A 360 -24.06 -2.37 -42.70
C ARG A 360 -23.04 -1.83 -43.71
N GLY A 361 -21.83 -1.52 -43.27
CA GLY A 361 -20.74 -0.96 -44.06
C GLY A 361 -20.60 0.56 -43.94
N ASP A 362 -21.46 1.23 -43.17
CA ASP A 362 -21.38 2.68 -42.95
C ASP A 362 -20.08 3.03 -42.22
N TYR A 363 -19.34 4.00 -42.73
CA TYR A 363 -18.04 4.39 -42.17
C TYR A 363 -18.13 5.66 -41.30
N TYR A 364 -17.91 5.51 -40.01
CA TYR A 364 -17.86 6.59 -39.04
C TYR A 364 -16.41 6.88 -38.67
N TYR A 365 -15.89 8.03 -39.10
CA TYR A 365 -14.47 8.32 -38.98
C TYR A 365 -14.15 9.81 -38.82
N THR A 366 -12.90 10.07 -38.45
CA THR A 366 -12.29 11.39 -38.58
C THR A 366 -10.83 11.25 -39.01
N THR A 367 -10.28 12.34 -39.54
CA THR A 367 -8.85 12.42 -39.88
C THR A 367 -8.12 13.28 -38.86
N VAL A 368 -7.00 12.79 -38.35
CA VAL A 368 -6.10 13.48 -37.42
C VAL A 368 -4.86 13.98 -38.15
N THR A 369 -4.44 15.21 -37.86
CA THR A 369 -3.23 15.84 -38.42
C THR A 369 -2.43 16.56 -37.32
N GLY A 370 -1.26 17.12 -37.65
CA GLY A 370 -0.49 17.98 -36.73
C GLY A 370 0.55 17.28 -35.87
N ILE A 371 0.73 15.96 -36.04
CA ILE A 371 1.82 15.16 -35.46
C ILE A 371 2.67 14.52 -36.57
N ASN A 372 3.88 14.06 -36.22
CA ASN A 372 4.78 13.38 -37.16
C ASN A 372 4.84 11.89 -36.82
N PRO A 373 4.18 10.99 -37.58
CA PRO A 373 4.14 9.55 -37.30
C PRO A 373 5.50 8.85 -37.23
N SER A 374 6.58 9.47 -37.71
CA SER A 374 7.94 8.95 -37.54
C SER A 374 8.47 9.02 -36.10
N LYS A 375 7.75 9.70 -35.20
CA LYS A 375 8.00 9.67 -33.75
C LYS A 375 7.03 8.70 -33.08
N TYR A 376 7.45 8.10 -31.98
CA TYR A 376 6.57 7.23 -31.20
C TYR A 376 5.38 8.01 -30.62
N TYR A 377 4.20 7.48 -30.87
CA TYR A 377 2.95 7.86 -30.21
C TYR A 377 2.25 6.61 -29.70
N ILE A 378 1.38 6.80 -28.72
CA ILE A 378 0.51 5.74 -28.20
C ILE A 378 -0.88 5.95 -28.78
N TYR A 379 -1.27 5.01 -29.63
CA TYR A 379 -2.58 4.92 -30.25
C TYR A 379 -3.43 3.97 -29.44
N SER A 380 -4.66 4.35 -29.15
CA SER A 380 -5.50 3.57 -28.24
C SER A 380 -6.96 3.64 -28.58
N ILE A 381 -7.68 2.60 -28.19
CA ILE A 381 -9.12 2.49 -28.27
C ILE A 381 -9.65 1.87 -26.98
N TYR A 382 -10.75 2.42 -26.47
CA TYR A 382 -11.41 1.97 -25.24
C TYR A 382 -12.91 1.81 -25.42
N GLN A 383 -13.48 0.79 -24.79
CA GLN A 383 -14.90 0.61 -24.53
C GLN A 383 -15.23 1.21 -23.16
N LYS A 384 -16.04 2.28 -23.11
CA LYS A 384 -16.41 2.90 -21.85
C LYS A 384 -17.79 3.55 -21.90
N ASN A 385 -18.64 3.23 -20.93
CA ASN A 385 -19.97 3.82 -20.77
C ASN A 385 -20.82 3.77 -22.06
N GLY A 386 -20.76 2.66 -22.81
CA GLY A 386 -21.48 2.50 -24.07
C GLY A 386 -20.86 3.19 -25.29
N TYR A 387 -19.60 3.64 -25.21
CA TYR A 387 -18.87 4.28 -26.30
C TYR A 387 -17.56 3.57 -26.65
N LEU A 388 -17.16 3.64 -27.91
CA LEU A 388 -15.79 3.45 -28.37
C LEU A 388 -15.09 4.81 -28.41
N ILE A 389 -13.88 4.87 -27.86
CA ILE A 389 -13.13 6.12 -27.67
C ILE A 389 -11.70 5.92 -28.17
N TRP A 390 -11.32 6.65 -29.23
CA TRP A 390 -9.96 6.64 -29.77
C TRP A 390 -9.14 7.75 -29.11
N ARG A 391 -7.89 7.45 -28.80
CA ARG A 391 -6.94 8.45 -28.30
C ARG A 391 -5.56 8.32 -28.90
N ILE A 392 -4.89 9.46 -29.02
CA ILE A 392 -3.46 9.55 -29.34
C ILE A 392 -2.78 10.31 -28.21
N ASN A 393 -1.81 9.69 -27.54
CA ASN A 393 -1.18 10.19 -26.30
C ASN A 393 -2.21 10.78 -25.32
N ASN A 394 -3.22 9.98 -24.97
CA ASN A 394 -4.33 10.32 -24.07
C ASN A 394 -5.29 11.44 -24.54
N ILE A 395 -5.07 12.07 -25.71
CA ILE A 395 -6.03 13.01 -26.29
C ILE A 395 -7.10 12.23 -27.03
N GLU A 396 -8.35 12.38 -26.60
CA GLU A 396 -9.50 11.87 -27.34
C GLU A 396 -9.57 12.53 -28.71
N VAL A 397 -9.53 11.69 -29.75
CA VAL A 397 -9.49 12.13 -31.15
C VAL A 397 -10.78 11.80 -31.88
N PHE A 398 -11.49 10.77 -31.44
CA PHE A 398 -12.73 10.30 -32.03
C PHE A 398 -13.52 9.50 -30.99
N ARG A 399 -14.85 9.54 -31.10
CA ARG A 399 -15.79 8.81 -30.25
C ARG A 399 -17.00 8.42 -31.08
N THR A 400 -17.49 7.19 -30.87
CA THR A 400 -18.78 6.74 -31.40
C THR A 400 -19.45 5.79 -30.42
N ARG A 401 -20.72 5.46 -30.66
CA ARG A 401 -21.45 4.45 -29.88
C ARG A 401 -20.68 3.12 -29.94
N ASN A 402 -20.70 2.36 -28.84
CA ASN A 402 -20.09 1.05 -28.84
C ASN A 402 -20.93 0.07 -29.65
N ILE A 403 -20.52 -0.15 -30.91
CA ILE A 403 -21.17 -1.07 -31.84
C ILE A 403 -20.52 -2.47 -31.85
N ILE A 404 -19.49 -2.67 -31.03
CA ILE A 404 -18.77 -3.95 -30.94
C ILE A 404 -18.97 -4.64 -29.59
N ALA A 405 -19.93 -4.19 -28.79
CA ALA A 405 -20.28 -4.87 -27.54
C ALA A 405 -20.53 -6.35 -27.85
N GLU A 406 -19.99 -7.26 -27.03
CA GLU A 406 -20.09 -8.73 -27.17
C GLU A 406 -19.26 -9.36 -28.31
N LEU A 407 -18.61 -8.56 -29.17
CA LEU A 407 -17.72 -9.06 -30.20
C LEU A 407 -16.27 -9.05 -29.72
N ARG A 408 -15.60 -10.19 -29.89
CA ARG A 408 -14.15 -10.28 -29.67
C ARG A 408 -13.43 -9.63 -30.83
N PHE A 409 -12.65 -8.61 -30.53
CA PHE A 409 -11.75 -7.98 -31.48
C PHE A 409 -10.30 -8.34 -31.17
N SER A 410 -9.41 -8.23 -32.14
CA SER A 410 -7.99 -8.52 -31.96
C SER A 410 -7.15 -7.54 -32.76
N PRO A 411 -6.00 -7.09 -32.21
CA PRO A 411 -5.16 -6.12 -32.87
C PRO A 411 -4.48 -6.72 -34.10
N CYS A 412 -4.45 -5.95 -35.17
CA CYS A 412 -3.75 -6.27 -36.40
C CYS A 412 -2.91 -5.09 -36.86
N PHE A 413 -1.78 -5.40 -37.49
CA PHE A 413 -0.85 -4.43 -38.03
C PHE A 413 -0.54 -4.76 -39.48
N SER A 414 -0.45 -3.74 -40.32
CA SER A 414 -0.05 -3.92 -41.72
C SER A 414 0.62 -2.68 -42.27
N SER A 415 1.43 -2.89 -43.32
CA SER A 415 1.93 -1.82 -44.17
C SER A 415 1.59 -2.15 -45.62
N PHE A 416 0.90 -1.24 -46.31
CA PHE A 416 0.38 -1.47 -47.66
C PHE A 416 0.52 -0.24 -48.55
N ILE A 417 0.49 -0.46 -49.85
CA ILE A 417 0.65 0.56 -50.87
C ILE A 417 -0.57 0.48 -51.80
N PRO A 418 -1.51 1.44 -51.73
CA PRO A 418 -2.61 1.53 -52.67
C PRO A 418 -2.14 1.60 -54.13
N ALA A 419 -2.92 1.06 -55.05
CA ALA A 419 -2.60 1.04 -56.48
C ALA A 419 -2.39 2.44 -57.08
N ASP A 420 -3.14 3.44 -56.59
CA ASP A 420 -3.05 4.84 -57.02
C ASP A 420 -1.85 5.59 -56.42
N LYS A 421 -1.13 4.99 -55.47
CA LYS A 421 0.04 5.60 -54.81
C LYS A 421 1.31 5.39 -55.65
N VAL A 422 1.51 6.23 -56.66
CA VAL A 422 2.58 6.08 -57.66
C VAL A 422 3.99 6.34 -57.10
N ASP A 423 4.13 7.24 -56.13
CA ASP A 423 5.39 7.72 -55.54
C ASP A 423 5.81 6.94 -54.27
N ALA A 424 5.37 5.69 -54.16
CA ALA A 424 5.66 4.84 -53.01
C ALA A 424 7.16 4.55 -52.83
N THR A 425 7.61 4.56 -51.57
CA THR A 425 8.98 4.22 -51.17
C THR A 425 8.99 2.95 -50.33
N GLU A 426 10.18 2.50 -49.96
CA GLU A 426 10.31 1.59 -48.81
C GLU A 426 9.84 2.27 -47.53
N GLY A 427 9.48 1.46 -46.53
CA GLY A 427 8.90 1.95 -45.30
C GLY A 427 8.99 0.96 -44.16
N GLN A 428 8.70 1.43 -42.96
CA GLN A 428 8.82 0.64 -41.73
C GLN A 428 7.72 1.03 -40.77
N LEU A 429 7.05 0.02 -40.19
CA LEU A 429 6.15 0.17 -39.05
C LEU A 429 6.82 -0.47 -37.84
N ASP A 430 7.20 0.37 -36.87
CA ASP A 430 7.80 -0.05 -35.61
C ASP A 430 6.74 -0.05 -34.50
N ILE A 431 6.45 -1.21 -33.94
CA ILE A 431 5.59 -1.40 -32.78
C ILE A 431 6.46 -1.74 -31.58
N ALA A 432 6.59 -0.82 -30.62
CA ALA A 432 7.41 -1.05 -29.43
C ALA A 432 6.73 -1.99 -28.43
N TRP A 433 5.43 -1.82 -28.21
CA TRP A 433 4.65 -2.68 -27.31
C TRP A 433 3.16 -2.58 -27.58
N VAL A 434 2.42 -3.59 -27.11
CA VAL A 434 0.97 -3.65 -27.07
C VAL A 434 0.52 -3.92 -25.63
N GLU A 435 -0.42 -3.13 -25.13
CA GLU A 435 -1.07 -3.37 -23.84
C GLU A 435 -2.57 -3.58 -24.04
N VAL A 436 -3.11 -4.62 -23.39
CA VAL A 436 -4.55 -4.94 -23.36
C VAL A 436 -5.04 -4.81 -21.92
N TYR A 437 -6.21 -4.21 -21.75
CA TYR A 437 -6.78 -3.85 -20.44
C TYR A 437 -8.14 -4.49 -20.26
N LYS A 438 -8.40 -4.98 -19.05
CA LYS A 438 -9.72 -5.42 -18.59
C LYS A 438 -10.36 -4.40 -17.67
#